data_AF-A0A974PBG9-F1
#
_entry.id   AF-A0A974PBG9-F1
#
_cell.length_a   1.000
_cell.length_b   1.000
_cell.length_c   1.000
_cell.angle_alpha   90.00
_cell.angle_beta   90.00
_cell.angle_gamma   90.00
#
_symmetry.space_group_name_H-M   'P 1'
#
loop_
_entity.id
_entity.type
_entity.pdbx_description
1 polymer ?
#
loop_
_entity_poly.entity_id
_entity_poly.type
_entity_poly.pdbx_seq_one_letter_code
_entity_poly.pdbx_strand_id
1 'polypeptide(L)'
;MTKKTIRLLMPEWQGGNNPNYSFGAELLAWLAPDNEQPLIQVPVQAYDGTPLHNENGMYGRTQLLEQLEAARHLIDAHKPDRIVMFGGDCLVEQAPFAYLNERYGGELGLIWIDAHSDLVRYAGYDNGHTLPLGNLLGEGDEEFARHVKIPLKPEHVFIAGLAAPTEKEIEVISEAFQRLGIAPEEQDTEMIQRLGIQTAGTQELTNSTESIKEWIKENSIKHLAIHLDLDVLDPKAFRSLLFANPEAPYNYSPAGTMQMPLLLKLIKELSEATDVVGLGITEHMPWDSINLKNLLREIPILNT
;
A
#
# COMPACT_ATOMS: atom_id res chain seq x y z
N MET A 1 -9.72 -20.42 21.51
CA MET A 1 -10.34 -20.58 20.18
C MET A 1 -9.27 -20.34 19.13
N THR A 2 -9.26 -21.09 18.03
CA THR A 2 -8.34 -20.86 16.91
C THR A 2 -8.70 -19.53 16.24
N LYS A 3 -7.71 -18.64 16.03
CA LYS A 3 -7.92 -17.36 15.34
C LYS A 3 -8.24 -17.63 13.87
N LYS A 4 -9.32 -17.05 13.35
CA LYS A 4 -9.73 -17.15 11.95
C LYS A 4 -8.93 -16.18 11.10
N THR A 5 -8.06 -16.69 10.24
CA THR A 5 -7.37 -15.90 9.22
C THR A 5 -8.03 -16.10 7.86
N ILE A 6 -8.23 -15.01 7.11
CA ILE A 6 -8.56 -15.07 5.68
C ILE A 6 -7.41 -14.47 4.87
N ARG A 7 -7.30 -14.90 3.61
CA ARG A 7 -6.47 -14.26 2.59
C ARG A 7 -7.39 -13.54 1.63
N LEU A 8 -7.09 -12.29 1.32
CA LEU A 8 -7.79 -11.48 0.32
C LEU A 8 -6.87 -11.32 -0.89
N LEU A 9 -7.40 -11.55 -2.08
CA LEU A 9 -6.77 -11.14 -3.34
C LEU A 9 -7.62 -10.00 -3.90
N MET A 10 -7.03 -8.81 -3.99
CA MET A 10 -7.69 -7.61 -4.52
C MET A 10 -6.81 -7.02 -5.62
N PRO A 11 -6.98 -7.47 -6.87
CA PRO A 11 -6.14 -7.07 -8.00
C PRO A 11 -6.54 -5.69 -8.55
N GLU A 12 -6.78 -4.73 -7.65
CA GLU A 12 -7.09 -3.32 -7.95
C GLU A 12 -5.92 -2.69 -8.70
N TRP A 13 -6.22 -1.89 -9.71
CA TRP A 13 -5.19 -1.22 -10.52
C TRP A 13 -5.52 0.24 -10.76
N GLN A 14 -6.72 0.66 -10.40
CA GLN A 14 -7.27 1.98 -10.64
C GLN A 14 -6.68 3.02 -9.70
N GLY A 15 -6.32 2.64 -8.47
CA GLY A 15 -5.79 3.56 -7.46
C GLY A 15 -4.44 4.10 -7.89
N GLY A 16 -3.58 3.27 -8.47
CA GLY A 16 -2.33 3.70 -9.12
C GLY A 16 -2.45 4.00 -10.63
N ASN A 17 -3.66 3.93 -11.20
CA ASN A 17 -3.95 4.11 -12.63
C ASN A 17 -3.00 3.33 -13.56
N ASN A 18 -2.71 2.07 -13.21
CA ASN A 18 -1.80 1.23 -13.98
C ASN A 18 -2.29 -0.24 -14.00
N PRO A 19 -2.84 -0.72 -15.13
CA PRO A 19 -3.42 -2.06 -15.26
C PRO A 19 -2.51 -3.23 -14.85
N ASN A 20 -1.19 -3.01 -14.79
CA ASN A 20 -0.23 -4.04 -14.46
C ASN A 20 -0.27 -4.49 -12.98
N TYR A 21 -0.76 -3.64 -12.06
CA TYR A 21 -0.94 -4.00 -10.66
C TYR A 21 -1.82 -5.25 -10.47
N SER A 22 -2.83 -5.40 -11.32
CA SER A 22 -3.74 -6.56 -11.28
C SER A 22 -2.98 -7.88 -11.39
N PHE A 23 -2.03 -7.99 -12.33
CA PHE A 23 -1.22 -9.20 -12.46
C PHE A 23 -0.15 -9.32 -11.36
N GLY A 24 0.34 -8.19 -10.85
CA GLY A 24 1.21 -8.15 -9.67
C GLY A 24 0.59 -8.82 -8.45
N ALA A 25 -0.66 -8.48 -8.15
CA ALA A 25 -1.46 -9.05 -7.06
C ALA A 25 -1.69 -10.55 -7.24
N GLU A 26 -2.07 -10.99 -8.44
CA GLU A 26 -2.24 -12.40 -8.78
C GLU A 26 -0.93 -13.18 -8.57
N LEU A 27 0.21 -12.61 -8.97
CA LEU A 27 1.51 -13.24 -8.80
C LEU A 27 1.94 -13.29 -7.34
N LEU A 28 1.63 -12.27 -6.53
CA LEU A 28 1.86 -12.31 -5.07
C LEU A 28 1.08 -13.46 -4.43
N ALA A 29 -0.21 -13.59 -4.75
CA ALA A 29 -1.04 -14.68 -4.24
C ALA A 29 -0.52 -16.07 -4.64
N TRP A 30 -0.02 -16.20 -5.87
CA TRP A 30 0.60 -17.45 -6.36
C TRP A 30 1.94 -17.77 -5.71
N LEU A 31 2.78 -16.77 -5.43
CA LEU A 31 4.08 -16.93 -4.76
C LEU A 31 3.94 -17.23 -3.27
N ALA A 32 2.85 -16.81 -2.65
CA ALA A 32 2.61 -16.99 -1.23
C ALA A 32 2.54 -18.49 -0.87
N PRO A 33 3.06 -18.92 0.30
CA PRO A 33 3.00 -20.32 0.70
C PRO A 33 1.56 -20.83 0.77
N ASP A 34 1.30 -22.02 0.24
CA ASP A 34 0.02 -22.69 0.40
C ASP A 34 -0.28 -22.99 1.88
N ASN A 35 -1.53 -22.79 2.28
CA ASN A 35 -2.05 -23.23 3.55
C ASN A 35 -3.59 -23.39 3.50
N GLU A 36 -4.19 -23.82 4.62
CA GLU A 36 -5.62 -24.07 4.75
C GLU A 36 -6.48 -22.79 4.93
N GLN A 37 -5.89 -21.59 4.83
CA GLN A 37 -6.65 -20.34 4.97
C GLN A 37 -7.45 -20.08 3.68
N PRO A 38 -8.73 -19.69 3.78
CA PRO A 38 -9.52 -19.37 2.60
C PRO A 38 -8.94 -18.16 1.87
N LEU A 39 -8.72 -18.30 0.57
CA LEU A 39 -8.43 -17.20 -0.35
C LEU A 39 -9.73 -16.69 -0.96
N ILE A 40 -10.05 -15.43 -0.69
CA ILE A 40 -11.26 -14.76 -1.17
C ILE A 40 -10.81 -13.68 -2.15
N GLN A 41 -11.35 -13.72 -3.36
CA GLN A 41 -11.07 -12.72 -4.37
C GLN A 41 -12.11 -11.59 -4.30
N VAL A 42 -11.63 -10.35 -4.17
CA VAL A 42 -12.46 -9.15 -4.32
C VAL A 42 -12.70 -8.93 -5.81
N PRO A 43 -13.95 -8.71 -6.25
CA PRO A 43 -14.22 -8.43 -7.65
C PRO A 43 -13.63 -7.07 -8.04
N VAL A 44 -12.78 -7.09 -9.07
CA VAL A 44 -12.18 -5.91 -9.68
C VAL A 44 -12.45 -5.97 -11.17
N GLN A 45 -12.86 -4.84 -11.77
CA GLN A 45 -13.03 -4.77 -13.21
C GLN A 45 -11.67 -4.91 -13.90
N ALA A 46 -11.54 -5.93 -14.76
CA ALA A 46 -10.35 -6.10 -15.58
C ALA A 46 -10.20 -4.93 -16.57
N TYR A 47 -8.96 -4.51 -16.83
CA TYR A 47 -8.69 -3.49 -17.84
C TYR A 47 -9.09 -3.98 -19.23
N ASP A 48 -9.95 -3.21 -19.91
CA ASP A 48 -10.49 -3.53 -21.23
C ASP A 48 -9.87 -2.68 -22.36
N GLY A 49 -8.87 -1.86 -22.04
CA GLY A 49 -8.26 -0.91 -22.97
C GLY A 49 -8.81 0.52 -22.87
N THR A 50 -9.84 0.76 -22.05
CA THR A 50 -10.43 2.08 -21.84
C THR A 50 -9.70 2.84 -20.72
N PRO A 51 -9.14 4.03 -20.98
CA PRO A 51 -8.54 4.85 -19.93
C PRO A 51 -9.55 5.25 -18.84
N LEU A 52 -9.08 5.35 -17.60
CA LEU A 52 -9.90 5.88 -16.51
C LEU A 52 -10.21 7.36 -16.72
N HIS A 53 -11.40 7.77 -16.29
CA HIS A 53 -11.78 9.17 -16.23
C HIS A 53 -11.46 9.74 -14.85
N ASN A 54 -11.06 11.01 -14.83
CA ASN A 54 -10.94 11.76 -13.59
C ASN A 54 -12.33 12.18 -13.13
N GLU A 55 -12.72 11.72 -11.95
CA GLU A 55 -14.03 11.92 -11.34
C GLU A 55 -13.83 12.70 -10.05
N ASN A 56 -14.08 14.02 -10.08
CA ASN A 56 -13.87 14.92 -8.94
C ASN A 56 -12.43 14.90 -8.38
N GLY A 57 -11.44 14.83 -9.27
CA GLY A 57 -10.03 14.86 -8.92
C GLY A 57 -9.51 13.55 -8.32
N MET A 58 -10.06 12.42 -8.79
CA MET A 58 -9.51 11.08 -8.64
C MET A 58 -9.85 10.23 -9.88
N TYR A 59 -8.87 9.52 -10.45
CA TYR A 59 -9.13 8.61 -11.56
C TYR A 59 -9.88 7.36 -11.11
N GLY A 60 -10.95 7.00 -11.83
CA GLY A 60 -11.71 5.77 -11.58
C GLY A 60 -12.45 5.75 -10.24
N ARG A 61 -12.76 6.92 -9.68
CA ARG A 61 -13.34 7.08 -8.34
C ARG A 61 -14.53 6.16 -8.07
N THR A 62 -15.49 6.10 -8.98
CA THR A 62 -16.68 5.23 -8.82
C THR A 62 -16.27 3.77 -8.69
N GLN A 63 -15.35 3.29 -9.53
CA GLN A 63 -14.88 1.90 -9.47
C GLN A 63 -14.12 1.61 -8.17
N LEU A 64 -13.34 2.56 -7.66
CA LEU A 64 -12.61 2.42 -6.41
C LEU A 64 -13.53 2.33 -5.19
N LEU A 65 -14.59 3.14 -5.15
CA LEU A 65 -15.59 3.08 -4.09
C LEU A 65 -16.37 1.75 -4.12
N GLU A 66 -16.79 1.29 -5.30
CA GLU A 66 -17.44 -0.02 -5.46
C GLU A 66 -16.56 -1.17 -4.98
N GLN A 67 -15.26 -1.11 -5.28
CA GLN A 67 -14.27 -2.10 -4.84
C GLN A 67 -14.04 -2.07 -3.32
N LEU A 68 -13.94 -0.88 -2.74
CA LEU A 68 -13.84 -0.68 -1.29
C LEU A 68 -15.06 -1.26 -0.55
N GLU A 69 -16.26 -1.00 -1.05
CA GLU A 69 -17.51 -1.55 -0.51
C GLU A 69 -17.58 -3.07 -0.65
N ALA A 70 -17.18 -3.62 -1.81
CA ALA A 70 -17.15 -5.06 -2.05
C ALA A 70 -16.15 -5.77 -1.11
N ALA A 71 -14.96 -5.22 -0.94
CA ALA A 71 -13.97 -5.72 0.00
C ALA A 71 -14.53 -5.73 1.43
N ARG A 72 -15.14 -4.62 1.86
CA ARG A 72 -15.77 -4.52 3.18
C ARG A 72 -16.89 -5.55 3.37
N HIS A 73 -17.76 -5.74 2.38
CA HIS A 73 -18.83 -6.72 2.39
C HIS A 73 -18.30 -8.15 2.58
N LEU A 74 -17.27 -8.53 1.82
CA LEU A 74 -16.64 -9.84 1.90
C LEU A 74 -15.99 -10.08 3.28
N ILE A 75 -15.33 -9.06 3.83
CA ILE A 75 -14.72 -9.13 5.17
C ILE A 75 -15.80 -9.32 6.24
N ASP A 76 -16.88 -8.53 6.22
CA ASP A 76 -17.98 -8.61 7.19
C ASP A 76 -18.71 -9.96 7.13
N ALA A 77 -18.81 -10.58 5.96
CA ALA A 77 -19.37 -11.93 5.80
C ALA A 77 -18.50 -13.00 6.48
N HIS A 78 -17.18 -12.83 6.46
CA HIS A 78 -16.25 -13.80 7.04
C HIS A 78 -15.93 -13.53 8.52
N LYS A 79 -16.04 -12.29 8.99
CA LYS A 79 -15.72 -11.88 10.38
C LYS A 79 -14.34 -12.40 10.85
N PRO A 80 -13.26 -12.22 10.07
CA PRO A 80 -11.95 -12.75 10.43
C PRO A 80 -11.37 -12.10 11.69
N ASP A 81 -10.50 -12.84 12.37
CA ASP A 81 -9.55 -12.30 13.35
C ASP A 81 -8.34 -11.67 12.67
N ARG A 82 -7.90 -12.24 11.54
CA ARG A 82 -6.71 -11.77 10.83
C ARG A 82 -6.94 -11.72 9.33
N ILE A 83 -6.30 -10.76 8.67
CA ILE A 83 -6.39 -10.58 7.22
C ILE A 83 -4.97 -10.55 6.66
N VAL A 84 -4.73 -11.37 5.63
CA VAL A 84 -3.58 -11.23 4.73
C VAL A 84 -4.10 -10.72 3.40
N MET A 85 -3.58 -9.60 2.89
CA MET A 85 -3.99 -8.98 1.63
C MET A 85 -2.88 -9.12 0.58
N PHE A 86 -3.23 -9.69 -0.56
CA PHE A 86 -2.44 -9.63 -1.79
C PHE A 86 -3.07 -8.55 -2.66
N GLY A 87 -2.48 -7.37 -2.58
CA GLY A 87 -2.98 -6.15 -3.18
C GLY A 87 -2.43 -5.91 -4.58
N GLY A 88 -3.15 -5.08 -5.32
CA GLY A 88 -2.58 -4.30 -6.40
C GLY A 88 -1.94 -3.04 -5.80
N ASP A 89 -2.54 -1.86 -6.01
CA ASP A 89 -2.05 -0.61 -5.41
C ASP A 89 -2.38 -0.46 -3.91
N CYS A 90 -1.84 0.57 -3.24
CA CYS A 90 -1.94 0.77 -1.78
C CYS A 90 -3.38 0.97 -1.26
N LEU A 91 -4.34 1.40 -2.09
CA LEU A 91 -5.69 1.73 -1.63
C LEU A 91 -6.49 0.50 -1.14
N VAL A 92 -6.14 -0.69 -1.64
CA VAL A 92 -6.77 -1.98 -1.31
C VAL A 92 -6.82 -2.29 0.19
N GLU A 93 -5.92 -1.70 0.97
CA GLU A 93 -5.81 -1.99 2.40
C GLU A 93 -6.69 -1.12 3.29
N GLN A 94 -7.36 -0.10 2.73
CA GLN A 94 -8.24 0.76 3.51
C GLN A 94 -9.38 -0.03 4.18
N ALA A 95 -10.12 -0.85 3.43
CA ALA A 95 -11.20 -1.69 3.98
C ALA A 95 -10.72 -2.69 5.06
N PRO A 96 -9.68 -3.53 4.82
CA PRO A 96 -9.22 -4.48 5.83
C PRO A 96 -8.65 -3.81 7.07
N PHE A 97 -7.92 -2.70 6.96
CA PHE A 97 -7.38 -2.02 8.15
C PHE A 97 -8.44 -1.26 8.92
N ALA A 98 -9.42 -0.62 8.25
CA ALA A 98 -10.58 -0.05 8.93
C ALA A 98 -11.36 -1.13 9.71
N TYR A 99 -11.60 -2.30 9.10
CA TYR A 99 -12.25 -3.42 9.78
C TYR A 99 -11.44 -3.93 10.98
N LEU A 100 -10.11 -4.10 10.84
CA LEU A 100 -9.27 -4.56 11.94
C LEU A 100 -9.24 -3.54 13.07
N ASN A 101 -9.19 -2.24 12.75
CA ASN A 101 -9.24 -1.19 13.78
C ASN A 101 -10.57 -1.23 14.55
N GLU A 102 -11.70 -1.37 13.84
CA GLU A 102 -13.01 -1.58 14.46
C GLU A 102 -13.02 -2.83 15.37
N ARG A 103 -12.51 -3.96 14.86
CA ARG A 103 -12.45 -5.23 15.60
C ARG A 103 -11.66 -5.12 16.90
N TYR A 104 -10.55 -4.38 16.85
CA TYR A 104 -9.65 -4.19 17.98
C TYR A 104 -9.92 -2.90 18.76
N GLY A 105 -11.13 -2.35 18.61
CA GLY A 105 -11.66 -1.30 19.49
C GLY A 105 -11.02 0.07 19.32
N GLY A 106 -10.45 0.37 18.15
CA GLY A 106 -9.71 1.61 17.92
C GLY A 106 -8.27 1.61 18.47
N GLU A 107 -7.78 0.44 18.90
CA GLU A 107 -6.45 0.27 19.52
C GLU A 107 -5.48 -0.51 18.61
N LEU A 108 -5.78 -0.62 17.30
CA LEU A 108 -4.87 -1.24 16.34
C LEU A 108 -3.65 -0.33 16.16
N GLY A 109 -2.44 -0.91 16.26
CA GLY A 109 -1.25 -0.27 15.73
C GLY A 109 -1.14 -0.53 14.24
N LEU A 110 -0.74 0.47 13.47
CA LEU A 110 -0.43 0.34 12.05
C LEU A 110 1.02 0.77 11.82
N ILE A 111 1.82 -0.11 11.22
CA ILE A 111 3.11 0.28 10.66
C ILE A 111 3.00 0.31 9.14
N TRP A 112 3.29 1.48 8.58
CA TRP A 112 3.27 1.78 7.15
C TRP A 112 4.68 1.64 6.60
N ILE A 113 5.01 0.46 6.07
CA ILE A 113 6.35 0.20 5.51
C ILE A 113 6.33 0.57 4.03
N ASP A 114 6.88 1.74 3.72
CA ASP A 114 6.68 2.42 2.43
C ASP A 114 7.78 3.47 2.19
N ALA A 115 8.13 3.73 0.92
CA ALA A 115 8.95 4.88 0.54
C ALA A 115 8.18 6.21 0.61
N HIS A 116 6.85 6.17 0.57
CA HIS A 116 5.92 7.29 0.55
C HIS A 116 5.03 7.30 1.81
N SER A 117 4.25 8.37 2.00
CA SER A 117 3.42 8.54 3.19
C SER A 117 1.98 8.06 2.99
N ASP A 118 1.47 8.13 1.75
CA ASP A 118 0.07 7.94 1.40
C ASP A 118 -0.93 8.74 2.26
N LEU A 119 -0.49 9.92 2.71
CA LEU A 119 -1.23 10.80 3.63
C LEU A 119 -2.01 11.91 2.94
N VAL A 120 -1.41 12.53 1.92
CA VAL A 120 -1.88 13.81 1.35
C VAL A 120 -2.31 13.68 -0.09
N ARG A 121 -3.26 14.54 -0.46
CA ARG A 121 -3.69 14.67 -1.85
C ARG A 121 -2.74 15.53 -2.65
N TYR A 122 -2.38 15.06 -3.83
CA TYR A 122 -1.64 15.80 -4.84
C TYR A 122 -2.56 16.17 -5.99
N ALA A 123 -3.12 17.39 -5.96
CA ALA A 123 -3.96 17.89 -7.05
C ALA A 123 -3.19 17.83 -8.37
N GLY A 124 -3.75 17.16 -9.38
CA GLY A 124 -3.11 16.93 -10.69
C GLY A 124 -2.33 15.61 -10.79
N TYR A 125 -2.01 14.97 -9.67
CA TYR A 125 -1.56 13.58 -9.56
C TYR A 125 -2.68 12.77 -8.87
N ASP A 126 -3.87 12.86 -9.47
CA ASP A 126 -5.16 12.42 -8.91
C ASP A 126 -5.32 10.88 -8.87
N ASN A 127 -4.28 10.17 -8.46
CA ASN A 127 -4.26 8.73 -8.25
C ASN A 127 -4.71 8.41 -6.82
N GLY A 128 -5.63 7.46 -6.63
CA GLY A 128 -6.19 7.12 -5.32
C GLY A 128 -5.21 6.46 -4.35
N HIS A 129 -4.13 5.86 -4.86
CA HIS A 129 -3.17 5.14 -4.02
C HIS A 129 -2.35 6.03 -3.08
N THR A 130 -2.33 7.36 -3.25
CA THR A 130 -1.58 8.27 -2.36
C THR A 130 -2.38 8.71 -1.11
N LEU A 131 -3.56 8.15 -0.87
CA LEU A 131 -4.48 8.57 0.18
C LEU A 131 -4.90 7.54 1.25
N PRO A 132 -4.63 6.22 1.14
CA PRO A 132 -5.22 5.26 2.08
C PRO A 132 -4.84 5.52 3.54
N LEU A 133 -3.60 5.95 3.85
CA LEU A 133 -3.23 6.27 5.24
C LEU A 133 -3.97 7.52 5.74
N GLY A 134 -4.06 8.56 4.90
CA GLY A 134 -4.85 9.75 5.19
C GLY A 134 -6.33 9.43 5.44
N ASN A 135 -6.92 8.56 4.62
CA ASN A 135 -8.30 8.09 4.77
C ASN A 135 -8.49 7.34 6.09
N LEU A 136 -7.56 6.47 6.47
CA LEU A 136 -7.59 5.71 7.72
C LEU A 136 -7.48 6.60 8.97
N LEU A 137 -6.82 7.76 8.86
CA LEU A 137 -6.73 8.77 9.92
C LEU A 137 -7.91 9.76 9.92
N GLY A 138 -8.76 9.73 8.89
CA GLY A 138 -9.89 10.64 8.73
C GLY A 138 -9.52 12.02 8.16
N GLU A 139 -8.34 12.13 7.55
CA GLU A 139 -7.76 13.38 7.02
C GLU A 139 -7.68 13.40 5.48
N GLY A 140 -7.91 12.25 4.84
CA GLY A 140 -7.87 12.10 3.38
C GLY A 140 -9.15 12.54 2.68
N ASP A 141 -9.47 11.88 1.57
CA ASP A 141 -10.66 12.20 0.79
C ASP A 141 -11.95 11.89 1.57
N GLU A 142 -12.87 12.87 1.65
CA GLU A 142 -14.08 12.76 2.49
C GLU A 142 -14.96 11.55 2.16
N GLU A 143 -15.05 11.12 0.90
CA GLU A 143 -15.93 10.02 0.50
C GLU A 143 -15.33 8.67 0.88
N PHE A 144 -14.01 8.52 0.71
CA PHE A 144 -13.27 7.35 1.14
C PHE A 144 -13.19 7.31 2.67
N ALA A 145 -12.86 8.41 3.34
CA ALA A 145 -12.76 8.50 4.80
C ALA A 145 -14.08 8.14 5.51
N ARG A 146 -15.25 8.40 4.91
CA ARG A 146 -16.56 7.97 5.46
C ARG A 146 -16.70 6.45 5.61
N HIS A 147 -15.90 5.67 4.92
CA HIS A 147 -15.87 4.20 5.06
C HIS A 147 -15.04 3.73 6.27
N VAL A 148 -14.34 4.64 6.95
CA VAL A 148 -13.56 4.38 8.15
C VAL A 148 -14.37 4.80 9.38
N LYS A 149 -15.10 3.85 9.98
CA LYS A 149 -16.02 4.16 11.10
C LYS A 149 -15.30 4.62 12.37
N ILE A 150 -14.11 4.08 12.61
CA ILE A 150 -13.23 4.45 13.72
C ILE A 150 -11.88 4.80 13.09
N PRO A 151 -11.55 6.09 12.96
CA PRO A 151 -10.23 6.51 12.49
C PRO A 151 -9.12 5.94 13.38
N LEU A 152 -7.95 5.72 12.79
CA LEU A 152 -6.74 5.40 13.54
C LEU A 152 -6.35 6.57 14.44
N LYS A 153 -5.77 6.25 15.59
CA LYS A 153 -5.10 7.26 16.40
C LYS A 153 -3.75 7.58 15.76
N PRO A 154 -3.40 8.85 15.53
CA PRO A 154 -2.10 9.20 14.96
C PRO A 154 -0.90 8.59 15.72
N GLU A 155 -0.97 8.56 17.05
CA GLU A 155 0.07 7.96 17.90
C GLU A 155 0.21 6.42 17.71
N HIS A 156 -0.80 5.77 17.13
CA HIS A 156 -0.80 4.36 16.77
C HIS A 156 -0.37 4.10 15.32
N VAL A 157 0.17 5.10 14.63
CA VAL A 157 0.75 4.97 13.29
C VAL A 157 2.25 5.20 13.34
N PHE A 158 3.00 4.35 12.64
CA PHE A 158 4.43 4.51 12.42
C PHE A 158 4.74 4.38 10.93
N ILE A 159 5.46 5.32 10.33
CA ILE A 159 5.90 5.23 8.92
C ILE A 159 7.36 4.79 8.87
N ALA A 160 7.64 3.67 8.22
CA ALA A 160 8.94 3.04 8.18
C ALA A 160 9.45 2.92 6.74
N GLY A 161 10.59 3.52 6.44
CA GLY A 161 11.21 3.44 5.12
C GLY A 161 11.11 4.70 4.26
N LEU A 162 10.37 5.71 4.73
CA LEU A 162 10.12 6.97 4.02
C LEU A 162 11.38 7.50 3.33
N ALA A 163 11.29 7.67 2.02
CA ALA A 163 12.39 8.06 1.18
C ALA A 163 12.55 9.59 1.18
N ALA A 164 13.80 10.04 1.30
CA ALA A 164 14.15 11.45 1.15
C ALA A 164 14.81 11.65 -0.23
N PRO A 165 14.29 12.55 -1.08
CA PRO A 165 14.90 12.81 -2.38
C PRO A 165 16.27 13.46 -2.21
N THR A 166 17.21 13.09 -3.07
CA THR A 166 18.48 13.80 -3.24
C THR A 166 18.27 15.19 -3.84
N GLU A 167 19.26 16.09 -3.71
CA GLU A 167 19.19 17.44 -4.32
C GLU A 167 18.84 17.39 -5.82
N LYS A 168 19.41 16.42 -6.54
CA LYS A 168 19.14 16.21 -7.96
C LYS A 168 17.72 15.71 -8.24
N GLU A 169 17.19 14.83 -7.39
CA GLU A 169 15.81 14.36 -7.52
C GLU A 169 14.82 15.47 -7.21
N ILE A 170 15.11 16.33 -6.23
CA ILE A 170 14.29 17.51 -5.92
C ILE A 170 14.13 18.39 -7.17
N GLU A 171 15.22 18.67 -7.89
CA GLU A 171 15.17 19.46 -9.14
C GLU A 171 14.24 18.81 -10.17
N VAL A 172 14.44 17.51 -10.44
CA VAL A 172 13.66 16.76 -11.44
C VAL A 172 12.17 16.67 -11.07
N ILE A 173 11.87 16.36 -9.80
CA ILE A 173 10.50 16.25 -9.29
C ILE A 173 9.82 17.61 -9.34
N SER A 174 10.49 18.68 -8.91
CA SER A 174 9.93 20.03 -8.90
C SER A 174 9.63 20.54 -10.31
N GLU A 175 10.53 20.31 -11.28
CA GLU A 175 10.29 20.64 -12.69
C GLU A 175 9.11 19.85 -13.26
N ALA A 176 9.01 18.56 -12.93
CA ALA A 176 7.91 17.73 -13.36
C ALA A 176 6.57 18.18 -12.77
N PHE A 177 6.53 18.49 -11.47
CA PHE A 177 5.34 18.97 -10.78
C PHE A 177 4.87 20.28 -11.38
N GLN A 178 5.78 21.24 -11.62
CA GLN A 178 5.45 22.49 -12.28
C GLN A 178 4.89 22.27 -13.70
N ARG A 179 5.51 21.38 -14.48
CA ARG A 179 5.09 21.08 -15.85
C ARG A 179 3.72 20.41 -15.91
N LEU A 180 3.43 19.50 -14.97
CA LEU A 180 2.20 18.73 -14.92
C LEU A 180 1.09 19.43 -14.12
N GLY A 181 1.40 20.56 -13.47
CA GLY A 181 0.47 21.27 -12.60
C GLY A 181 0.14 20.51 -11.33
N ILE A 182 1.07 19.69 -10.84
CA ILE A 182 0.90 18.91 -9.61
C ILE A 182 1.22 19.80 -8.41
N ALA A 183 0.31 19.83 -7.44
CA ALA A 183 0.51 20.54 -6.18
C ALA A 183 -0.10 19.75 -5.02
N PRO A 184 0.65 19.51 -3.93
CA PRO A 184 0.08 18.96 -2.71
C PRO A 184 -0.89 19.98 -2.07
N GLU A 185 -2.01 19.49 -1.54
CA GLU A 185 -2.94 20.32 -0.76
C GLU A 185 -2.35 20.70 0.62
N GLU A 186 -1.59 19.80 1.23
CA GLU A 186 -0.76 19.97 2.45
C GLU A 186 0.56 19.21 2.22
N GLN A 187 1.69 19.71 2.74
CA GLN A 187 2.96 18.98 2.63
C GLN A 187 2.95 17.77 3.58
N ASP A 188 3.47 16.63 3.14
CA ASP A 188 3.58 15.43 3.97
C ASP A 188 4.28 15.68 5.31
N THR A 189 5.37 16.45 5.30
CA THR A 189 6.12 16.80 6.51
C THR A 189 5.31 17.65 7.49
N GLU A 190 4.45 18.55 7.00
CA GLU A 190 3.57 19.37 7.83
C GLU A 190 2.48 18.51 8.47
N MET A 191 1.86 17.62 7.69
CA MET A 191 0.83 16.71 8.18
C MET A 191 1.37 15.70 9.20
N ILE A 192 2.53 15.08 8.92
CA ILE A 192 3.22 14.16 9.84
C ILE A 192 3.52 14.88 11.16
N GLN A 193 4.04 16.11 11.12
CA GLN A 193 4.35 16.89 12.32
C GLN A 193 3.08 17.27 13.08
N ARG A 194 2.02 17.70 12.39
CA ARG A 194 0.73 18.10 12.97
C ARG A 194 0.07 16.95 13.71
N LEU A 195 0.10 15.77 13.11
CA LEU A 195 -0.49 14.55 13.66
C LEU A 195 0.43 13.86 14.67
N GLY A 196 1.72 14.21 14.73
CA GLY A 196 2.69 13.60 15.64
C GLY A 196 3.01 12.15 15.27
N ILE A 197 2.91 11.79 13.98
CA ILE A 197 3.21 10.45 13.48
C ILE A 197 4.71 10.21 13.58
N GLN A 198 5.11 9.09 14.19
CA GLN A 198 6.52 8.73 14.26
C GLN A 198 6.98 8.14 12.93
N THR A 199 8.20 8.47 12.52
CA THR A 199 8.77 8.02 11.25
C THR A 199 10.21 7.57 11.44
N ALA A 200 10.66 6.59 10.67
CA ALA A 200 12.08 6.26 10.55
C ALA A 200 12.43 5.91 9.11
N GLY A 201 13.45 6.57 8.55
CA GLY A 201 13.95 6.27 7.21
C GLY A 201 14.75 4.96 7.17
N THR A 202 14.97 4.43 5.97
CA THR A 202 15.72 3.16 5.78
C THR A 202 17.11 3.16 6.44
N GLN A 203 17.85 4.27 6.35
CA GLN A 203 19.19 4.36 6.93
C GLN A 203 19.16 4.32 8.47
N GLU A 204 18.13 4.91 9.08
CA GLU A 204 17.91 4.86 10.52
C GLU A 204 17.59 3.42 10.96
N LEU A 205 16.65 2.77 10.27
CA LEU A 205 16.24 1.38 10.56
C LEU A 205 17.36 0.36 10.33
N THR A 206 18.29 0.66 9.42
CA THR A 206 19.52 -0.11 9.24
C THR A 206 20.41 -0.07 10.50
N ASN A 207 20.49 1.10 11.14
CA ASN A 207 21.30 1.30 12.34
C ASN A 207 20.62 0.72 13.58
N SER A 208 19.31 0.95 13.74
CA SER A 208 18.53 0.51 14.89
C SER A 208 17.04 0.46 14.60
N THR A 209 16.35 -0.51 15.17
CA THR A 209 14.88 -0.62 15.18
C THR A 209 14.26 -0.23 16.53
N GLU A 210 15.04 0.41 17.40
CA GLU A 210 14.61 0.71 18.78
C GLU A 210 13.43 1.69 18.82
N SER A 211 13.39 2.68 17.91
CA SER A 211 12.27 3.63 17.81
C SER A 211 10.92 2.93 17.62
N ILE A 212 10.88 1.88 16.81
CA ILE A 212 9.67 1.06 16.59
C ILE A 212 9.30 0.28 17.87
N LYS A 213 10.28 -0.24 18.61
CA LYS A 213 10.02 -0.98 19.86
C LYS A 213 9.53 -0.06 20.96
N GLU A 214 10.11 1.14 21.06
CA GLU A 214 9.67 2.20 21.97
C GLU A 214 8.25 2.62 21.62
N TRP A 215 7.95 2.90 20.35
CA TRP A 215 6.61 3.23 19.87
C TRP A 215 5.56 2.16 20.23
N ILE A 216 5.86 0.86 19.99
CA ILE A 216 4.97 -0.26 20.38
C ILE A 216 4.70 -0.24 21.88
N LYS A 217 5.75 -0.04 22.69
CA LYS A 217 5.67 -0.09 24.15
C LYS A 217 4.94 1.12 24.73
N GLU A 218 5.26 2.32 24.28
CA GLU A 218 4.68 3.59 24.75
C GLU A 218 3.16 3.62 24.49
N ASN A 219 2.74 3.17 23.31
CA ASN A 219 1.34 3.12 22.92
C ASN A 219 0.63 1.82 23.36
N SER A 220 1.33 0.92 24.05
CA SER A 220 0.77 -0.37 24.51
C SER A 220 0.11 -1.18 23.39
N ILE A 221 0.69 -1.15 22.19
CA ILE A 221 0.16 -1.80 20.99
C ILE A 221 0.18 -3.33 21.18
N LYS A 222 -1.01 -3.93 21.13
CA LYS A 222 -1.19 -5.38 21.28
C LYS A 222 -1.38 -6.09 19.95
N HIS A 223 -2.16 -5.46 19.06
CA HIS A 223 -2.48 -5.97 17.74
C HIS A 223 -1.91 -5.02 16.71
N LEU A 224 -1.21 -5.56 15.73
CA LEU A 224 -0.51 -4.78 14.72
C LEU A 224 -1.00 -5.17 13.32
N ALA A 225 -1.28 -4.17 12.50
CA ALA A 225 -1.37 -4.30 11.06
C ALA A 225 -0.07 -3.78 10.42
N ILE A 226 0.38 -4.48 9.39
CA ILE A 226 1.55 -4.13 8.59
C ILE A 226 1.07 -3.84 7.18
N HIS A 227 1.22 -2.60 6.75
CA HIS A 227 1.20 -2.24 5.34
C HIS A 227 2.61 -2.45 4.78
N LEU A 228 2.71 -3.06 3.60
CA LEU A 228 3.97 -3.20 2.87
C LEU A 228 3.76 -2.79 1.42
N ASP A 229 4.08 -1.53 1.13
CA ASP A 229 4.40 -1.09 -0.22
C ASP A 229 5.78 -1.67 -0.59
N LEU A 230 5.82 -2.47 -1.65
CA LEU A 230 7.07 -3.06 -2.11
C LEU A 230 8.06 -2.01 -2.63
N ASP A 231 7.60 -0.81 -3.00
CA ASP A 231 8.42 0.27 -3.51
C ASP A 231 9.38 0.88 -2.47
N VAL A 232 9.19 0.55 -1.19
CA VAL A 232 10.17 0.77 -0.11
C VAL A 232 11.50 0.10 -0.41
N LEU A 233 11.50 -0.97 -1.22
CA LEU A 233 12.68 -1.71 -1.61
C LEU A 233 13.49 -0.97 -2.68
N ASP A 234 14.81 -1.12 -2.62
CA ASP A 234 15.70 -0.57 -3.64
C ASP A 234 15.43 -1.19 -5.02
N PRO A 235 15.07 -0.41 -6.06
CA PRO A 235 14.83 -0.92 -7.41
C PRO A 235 16.07 -1.54 -8.05
N LYS A 236 17.27 -1.24 -7.55
CA LYS A 236 18.51 -1.91 -7.96
C LYS A 236 18.65 -3.30 -7.36
N ALA A 237 17.91 -3.66 -6.32
CA ALA A 237 17.93 -4.98 -5.69
C ALA A 237 16.68 -5.81 -6.07
N PHE A 238 15.51 -5.18 -6.11
CA PHE A 238 14.23 -5.81 -6.44
C PHE A 238 13.55 -5.08 -7.59
N ARG A 239 13.36 -5.75 -8.73
CA ARG A 239 13.05 -5.10 -10.02
C ARG A 239 11.58 -5.18 -10.40
N SER A 240 10.74 -5.72 -9.51
CA SER A 240 9.31 -5.80 -9.72
C SER A 240 8.59 -4.60 -9.11
N LEU A 241 9.08 -3.39 -9.42
CA LEU A 241 8.64 -2.10 -8.86
C LEU A 241 8.40 -1.07 -9.97
N LEU A 242 7.54 -0.08 -9.72
CA LEU A 242 7.31 1.01 -10.67
C LEU A 242 8.62 1.69 -11.11
N PHE A 243 9.52 1.96 -10.16
CA PHE A 243 10.84 2.55 -10.37
C PHE A 243 11.82 1.69 -11.17
N ALA A 244 11.50 0.41 -11.39
CA ALA A 244 12.32 -0.54 -12.13
C ALA A 244 11.75 -0.86 -13.53
N ASN A 245 10.79 -0.05 -14.02
CA ASN A 245 10.24 -0.21 -15.36
C ASN A 245 11.35 -0.04 -16.43
N PRO A 246 11.61 -1.06 -17.26
CA PRO A 246 12.69 -1.02 -18.25
C PRO A 246 12.42 -0.09 -19.44
N GLU A 247 11.16 0.22 -19.74
CA GLU A 247 10.76 1.02 -20.92
C GLU A 247 10.54 2.50 -20.58
N ALA A 248 10.11 2.79 -19.36
CA ALA A 248 9.75 4.13 -18.93
C ALA A 248 10.20 4.37 -17.48
N PRO A 249 11.41 4.93 -17.27
CA PRO A 249 11.88 5.28 -15.94
C PRO A 249 10.91 6.25 -15.25
N TYR A 250 10.47 5.89 -14.06
CA TYR A 250 9.64 6.75 -13.23
C TYR A 250 10.52 7.64 -12.35
N ASN A 251 10.32 8.95 -12.41
CA ASN A 251 11.15 9.96 -11.75
C ASN A 251 10.35 11.10 -11.11
N TYR A 252 9.07 10.84 -10.79
CA TYR A 252 8.17 11.82 -10.21
C TYR A 252 8.07 11.73 -8.67
N SER A 253 8.79 10.80 -8.05
CA SER A 253 8.94 10.68 -6.60
C SER A 253 10.27 9.97 -6.27
N PRO A 254 10.78 10.06 -5.02
CA PRO A 254 11.98 9.32 -4.62
C PRO A 254 11.71 7.81 -4.53
N ALA A 255 12.65 7.00 -5.01
CA ALA A 255 12.54 5.54 -4.88
C ALA A 255 12.95 5.06 -3.47
N GLY A 256 12.40 3.92 -3.05
CA GLY A 256 12.84 3.22 -1.85
C GLY A 256 14.30 2.79 -1.91
N THR A 257 14.87 2.52 -0.73
CA THR A 257 16.27 2.13 -0.57
C THR A 257 16.45 0.90 0.32
N MET A 258 15.35 0.36 0.86
CA MET A 258 15.37 -0.78 1.77
C MET A 258 15.82 -2.05 1.05
N GLN A 259 16.59 -2.87 1.75
CA GLN A 259 17.01 -4.18 1.24
C GLN A 259 16.14 -5.27 1.88
N MET A 260 15.83 -6.34 1.13
CA MET A 260 15.03 -7.47 1.62
C MET A 260 15.48 -8.05 2.98
N PRO A 261 16.79 -8.17 3.30
CA PRO A 261 17.21 -8.65 4.62
C PRO A 261 16.76 -7.74 5.77
N LEU A 262 16.76 -6.42 5.58
CA LEU A 262 16.26 -5.48 6.58
C LEU A 262 14.74 -5.60 6.72
N LEU A 263 14.02 -5.63 5.61
CA LEU A 263 12.56 -5.83 5.61
C LEU A 263 12.17 -7.12 6.35
N LEU A 264 12.82 -8.24 6.05
CA LEU A 264 12.55 -9.52 6.71
C LEU A 264 12.88 -9.48 8.20
N LYS A 265 13.97 -8.82 8.60
CA LYS A 265 14.31 -8.60 10.01
C LYS A 265 13.20 -7.81 10.69
N LEU A 266 12.75 -6.71 10.10
CA LEU A 266 11.71 -5.85 10.65
C LEU A 266 10.40 -6.61 10.86
N ILE A 267 9.89 -7.32 9.85
CA ILE A 267 8.65 -8.11 9.95
C ILE A 267 8.75 -9.16 11.07
N LYS A 268 9.91 -9.82 11.23
CA LYS A 268 10.12 -10.79 12.30
C LYS A 268 10.10 -10.13 13.68
N GLU A 269 10.81 -9.02 13.86
CA GLU A 269 10.84 -8.29 15.14
C GLU A 269 9.44 -7.78 15.53
N LEU A 270 8.67 -7.26 14.57
CA LEU A 270 7.28 -6.85 14.78
C LEU A 270 6.39 -8.02 15.21
N SER A 271 6.54 -9.18 14.55
CA SER A 271 5.80 -10.41 14.86
C SER A 271 6.19 -11.04 16.20
N GLU A 272 7.41 -10.78 16.68
CA GLU A 272 7.86 -11.18 18.01
C GLU A 272 7.35 -10.24 19.11
N ALA A 273 7.25 -8.93 18.81
CA ALA A 273 6.83 -7.91 19.77
C ALA A 273 5.31 -7.78 19.92
N THR A 274 4.54 -8.11 18.88
CA THR A 274 3.08 -7.87 18.82
C THR A 274 2.33 -9.05 18.20
N ASP A 275 1.01 -9.12 18.42
CA ASP A 275 0.15 -10.01 17.64
C ASP A 275 -0.15 -9.36 16.28
N VAL A 276 0.55 -9.78 15.23
CA VAL A 276 0.26 -9.32 13.87
C VAL A 276 -1.07 -9.92 13.41
N VAL A 277 -2.03 -9.02 13.13
CA VAL A 277 -3.41 -9.35 12.74
C VAL A 277 -3.74 -8.90 11.32
N GLY A 278 -2.98 -7.95 10.78
CA GLY A 278 -3.07 -7.50 9.39
C GLY A 278 -1.70 -7.56 8.73
N LEU A 279 -1.66 -8.05 7.51
CA LEU A 279 -0.53 -7.87 6.60
C LEU A 279 -1.11 -7.65 5.22
N GLY A 280 -0.80 -6.56 4.54
CA GLY A 280 -0.94 -6.51 3.09
C GLY A 280 0.37 -6.19 2.41
N ILE A 281 0.40 -6.58 1.15
CA ILE A 281 1.55 -6.48 0.27
C ILE A 281 1.02 -5.88 -1.04
N THR A 282 1.52 -4.71 -1.40
CA THR A 282 1.00 -3.88 -2.49
C THR A 282 2.10 -3.52 -3.48
N GLU A 283 1.72 -2.86 -4.57
CA GLU A 283 2.59 -2.18 -5.53
C GLU A 283 3.58 -3.11 -6.27
N HIS A 284 3.23 -4.40 -6.36
CA HIS A 284 4.02 -5.37 -7.11
C HIS A 284 3.90 -5.15 -8.63
N MET A 285 5.02 -4.84 -9.29
CA MET A 285 5.10 -4.57 -10.72
C MET A 285 6.09 -5.50 -11.43
N PRO A 286 5.75 -6.78 -11.63
CA PRO A 286 6.68 -7.79 -12.13
C PRO A 286 6.89 -7.69 -13.65
N TRP A 287 7.61 -6.65 -14.11
CA TRP A 287 7.80 -6.31 -15.53
C TRP A 287 8.24 -7.50 -16.40
N ASP A 288 9.20 -8.29 -15.94
CA ASP A 288 9.66 -9.49 -16.67
C ASP A 288 8.54 -10.50 -16.88
N SER A 289 7.72 -10.72 -15.84
CA SER A 289 6.61 -11.68 -15.91
C SER A 289 5.45 -11.13 -16.76
N ILE A 290 5.20 -9.82 -16.71
CA ILE A 290 4.22 -9.14 -17.58
C ILE A 290 4.63 -9.30 -19.04
N ASN A 291 5.89 -8.98 -19.36
CA ASN A 291 6.43 -9.08 -20.71
C ASN A 291 6.42 -10.54 -21.21
N LEU A 292 6.77 -11.50 -20.35
CA LEU A 292 6.68 -12.91 -20.67
C LEU A 292 5.23 -13.36 -20.90
N LYS A 293 4.28 -12.95 -20.05
CA LYS A 293 2.86 -13.24 -20.22
C LYS A 293 2.36 -12.74 -21.58
N ASN A 294 2.73 -11.52 -21.96
CA ASN A 294 2.37 -10.93 -23.25
C ASN A 294 3.00 -11.70 -24.42
N LEU A 295 4.30 -12.05 -24.34
CA LEU A 295 4.96 -12.87 -25.35
C LEU A 295 4.25 -14.22 -25.55
N LEU A 296 3.94 -14.92 -24.46
CA LEU A 296 3.31 -16.24 -24.50
C LEU A 296 1.92 -16.20 -25.15
N ARG A 297 1.15 -15.12 -24.92
CA ARG A 297 -0.17 -14.93 -25.56
C ARG A 297 -0.10 -14.82 -27.08
N GLU A 298 1.03 -14.40 -27.64
CA GLU A 298 1.22 -14.28 -29.10
C GLU A 298 1.73 -15.59 -29.75
N ILE A 299 2.09 -16.62 -28.98
CA ILE A 299 2.62 -17.88 -29.52
C ILE A 299 1.45 -18.77 -29.99
N PRO A 300 1.33 -19.10 -31.30
CA PRO A 300 0.12 -19.76 -31.82
C PRO A 300 -0.21 -21.11 -31.19
N ILE A 301 0.79 -21.96 -30.89
CA ILE A 301 0.56 -23.30 -30.33
C ILE A 301 -0.01 -23.28 -28.90
N LEU A 302 0.06 -22.14 -28.20
CA LEU A 302 -0.47 -21.99 -26.85
C LEU A 302 -1.94 -21.52 -26.83
N ASN A 303 -2.50 -21.17 -28.00
CA ASN A 303 -3.84 -20.59 -28.15
C ASN A 303 -4.79 -21.47 -28.99
N THR A 304 -4.45 -22.76 -29.16
CA THR A 304 -5.24 -23.73 -29.94
C THR A 304 -6.27 -24.48 -29.12
#